data_AF-A0A8J3ZYF4-F1
#
_entry.id   AF-A0A8J3ZYF4-F1
#
_cell.length_a   1.000
_cell.length_b   1.000
_cell.length_c   1.000
_cell.angle_alpha   90.00
_cell.angle_beta   90.00
_cell.angle_gamma   90.00
#
_symmetry.space_group_name_H-M   'P 1'
#
loop_
_entity.id
_entity.type
_entity.pdbx_description
1 polymer ?
#
loop_
_entity_poly.entity_id
_entity_poly.type
_entity_poly.pdbx_seq_one_letter_code
_entity_poly.pdbx_strand_id
1 'polypeptide(L)'
;MEPFVRQFVDYCQYQVRTAPYWRAGMGIYVVGDDLLHVGSPTDCTGFAGTHTGWIGMRVVIRDRAPDHVAEDWDVISETTLWSPHGALSVHSLLGGTTDELADLSVRPGLVRIRAHARHRLHESVRTGADPPEQHELLVWPVTEETGHRTLRTDGRHGSFDQKRAAAAEYAMLDLIRQYDPHEERDPDLPRVTVVRRSAVPSPAADLARRFERRLPAGDREVHLVRTAAHTLEWRWVSATAPLPDARPAPVRLEVVHGVVTIRHEEVIGRHAVMLGLVWDYLLETDPADPPAWEPALRAAATEQAERRERLRLDALEEARSWGGTPPTGRMRSLSHRARALAARDRPLLDRLAAMAADDQVRIAVWAARAAMRVSGLDRLDWIAGALEEVDAGRGLPSAFTELGGLAAFRRLLEDPAAPRTPVTLPDGSSNLQAVAALPALIALAHDDPLGAAVDAVHAAANTVGEDGYAEFLIEVWKRVA
;
A
#
# COMPACT_ATOMS: atom_id res chain seq x y z
N MET A 1 0.68 -8.71 44.00
CA MET A 1 1.18 -9.40 42.79
C MET A 1 -0.02 -9.55 41.88
N GLU A 2 0.01 -8.99 40.68
CA GLU A 2 -1.11 -9.13 39.76
C GLU A 2 -1.29 -10.62 39.37
N PRO A 3 -2.53 -11.11 39.30
CA PRO A 3 -2.81 -12.48 38.91
C PRO A 3 -2.49 -12.71 37.42
N PHE A 4 -2.22 -13.96 37.05
CA PHE A 4 -2.18 -14.33 35.63
C PHE A 4 -3.59 -14.26 35.05
N VAL A 5 -3.71 -13.68 33.87
CA VAL A 5 -4.94 -13.68 33.06
C VAL A 5 -4.85 -14.77 32.00
N ARG A 6 -5.99 -15.20 31.46
CA ARG A 6 -6.01 -16.22 30.40
C ARG A 6 -5.74 -15.53 29.06
N GLN A 7 -4.65 -15.87 28.40
CA GLN A 7 -4.37 -15.45 27.03
C GLN A 7 -4.52 -16.65 26.09
N PHE A 8 -5.26 -16.47 25.00
CA PHE A 8 -5.36 -17.47 23.95
C PHE A 8 -4.12 -17.40 23.05
N VAL A 9 -3.54 -18.54 22.71
CA VAL A 9 -2.43 -18.67 21.76
C VAL A 9 -2.85 -19.57 20.62
N ASP A 10 -2.37 -19.23 19.42
CA ASP A 10 -2.63 -19.96 18.18
C ASP A 10 -1.29 -20.23 17.49
N TYR A 11 -1.10 -21.42 16.93
CA TYR A 11 0.15 -21.85 16.29
C TYR A 11 1.40 -21.64 17.17
N CYS A 12 1.29 -21.96 18.46
CA CYS A 12 2.33 -21.76 19.47
C CYS A 12 2.72 -20.30 19.67
N GLN A 13 1.90 -19.31 19.27
CA GLN A 13 2.34 -17.92 19.16
C GLN A 13 1.36 -16.93 19.81
N TYR A 14 1.95 -15.85 20.33
CA TYR A 14 1.29 -14.58 20.61
C TYR A 14 2.19 -13.44 20.13
N GLN A 15 1.61 -12.27 19.90
CA GLN A 15 2.33 -11.08 19.45
C GLN A 15 2.27 -9.99 20.51
N VAL A 16 3.40 -9.34 20.74
CA VAL A 16 3.48 -8.14 21.58
C VAL A 16 3.71 -6.96 20.66
N ARG A 17 2.87 -5.93 20.75
CA ARG A 17 2.89 -4.77 19.84
C ARG A 17 2.87 -3.48 20.63
N THR A 18 3.56 -2.46 20.12
CA THR A 18 3.57 -1.10 20.70
C THR A 18 2.95 -0.05 19.78
N ALA A 19 2.43 -0.47 18.62
CA ALA A 19 1.68 0.36 17.68
C ALA A 19 0.64 -0.50 16.93
N PRO A 20 -0.57 0.04 16.65
CA PRO A 20 -1.58 -0.66 15.86
C PRO A 20 -1.11 -0.79 14.41
N TYR A 21 -1.21 -2.02 13.86
CA TYR A 21 -0.93 -2.37 12.46
C TYR A 21 0.26 -1.61 11.84
N TRP A 22 1.41 -1.70 12.50
CA TRP A 22 2.65 -1.32 11.84
C TRP A 22 2.95 -2.30 10.70
N ARG A 23 3.83 -1.87 9.80
CA ARG A 23 4.25 -2.49 8.53
C ARG A 23 4.35 -4.02 8.58
N ALA A 24 4.24 -4.68 7.42
CA ALA A 24 4.51 -6.10 7.29
C ALA A 24 5.77 -6.46 8.09
N GLY A 25 5.59 -7.23 9.17
CA GLY A 25 6.69 -7.62 10.05
C GLY A 25 7.69 -8.47 9.27
N MET A 26 8.91 -8.50 9.78
CA MET A 26 9.89 -9.51 9.39
C MET A 26 9.26 -10.90 9.57
N GLY A 27 9.62 -11.83 8.68
CA GLY A 27 9.19 -13.22 8.85
C GLY A 27 9.61 -13.76 10.23
N ILE A 28 8.78 -14.64 10.80
CA ILE A 28 9.19 -15.42 11.97
C ILE A 28 10.40 -16.30 11.63
N TYR A 29 11.20 -16.69 12.63
CA TYR A 29 12.43 -17.47 12.48
C TYR A 29 13.55 -16.74 11.72
N VAL A 30 13.55 -15.40 11.78
CA VAL A 30 14.63 -14.59 11.21
C VAL A 30 15.62 -14.16 12.29
N VAL A 31 15.15 -13.55 13.39
CA VAL A 31 15.97 -13.18 14.55
C VAL A 31 15.25 -13.51 15.86
N GLY A 32 15.92 -14.25 16.75
CA GLY A 32 15.43 -14.55 18.09
C GLY A 32 15.76 -15.96 18.57
N ASP A 33 15.03 -16.46 19.55
CA ASP A 33 15.16 -17.83 20.04
C ASP A 33 13.81 -18.54 20.18
N ASP A 34 13.81 -19.72 20.79
CA ASP A 34 12.62 -20.53 20.93
C ASP A 34 11.55 -19.92 21.85
N LEU A 35 11.80 -18.79 22.51
CA LEU A 35 10.82 -18.06 23.31
C LEU A 35 10.42 -16.73 22.67
N LEU A 36 11.34 -15.98 22.05
CA LEU A 36 11.07 -14.62 21.59
C LEU A 36 11.75 -14.30 20.26
N HIS A 37 10.97 -13.88 19.27
CA HIS A 37 11.46 -13.40 17.98
C HIS A 37 11.19 -11.91 17.77
N VAL A 38 12.15 -11.20 17.20
CA VAL A 38 11.98 -9.83 16.70
C VAL A 38 11.15 -9.90 15.41
N GLY A 39 10.04 -9.17 15.36
CA GLY A 39 9.21 -9.09 14.15
C GLY A 39 9.39 -7.74 13.45
N SER A 40 9.29 -6.63 14.15
CA SER A 40 9.44 -5.29 13.54
C SER A 40 10.02 -4.31 14.57
N PRO A 41 10.19 -3.02 14.23
CA PRO A 41 10.56 -2.02 15.23
C PRO A 41 9.56 -1.96 16.39
N THR A 42 8.29 -2.29 16.17
CA THR A 42 7.19 -2.10 17.12
C THR A 42 6.53 -3.41 17.53
N ASP A 43 7.06 -4.56 17.13
CA ASP A 43 6.51 -5.85 17.52
C ASP A 43 7.55 -6.96 17.72
N CYS A 44 7.18 -7.92 18.55
CA CYS A 44 7.87 -9.19 18.69
C CYS A 44 6.85 -10.33 18.83
N THR A 45 7.28 -11.54 18.50
CA THR A 45 6.47 -12.76 18.63
C THR A 45 7.01 -13.59 19.78
N GLY A 46 6.14 -13.96 20.72
CA GLY A 46 6.47 -14.89 21.78
C GLY A 46 5.94 -16.30 21.48
N PHE A 47 6.68 -17.32 21.92
CA PHE A 47 6.40 -18.72 21.61
C PHE A 47 6.02 -19.54 22.84
N ALA A 48 4.88 -20.22 22.77
CA ALA A 48 4.36 -21.15 23.76
C ALA A 48 4.67 -22.61 23.37
N GLY A 49 4.72 -23.51 24.34
CA GLY A 49 4.67 -24.96 24.12
C GLY A 49 3.26 -25.45 23.75
N THR A 50 2.24 -24.70 24.17
CA THR A 50 0.83 -24.92 23.81
C THR A 50 0.58 -24.47 22.37
N HIS A 51 0.20 -25.40 21.48
CA HIS A 51 -0.05 -25.07 20.07
C HIS A 51 -1.28 -24.19 19.88
N THR A 52 -2.44 -24.62 20.38
CA THR A 52 -3.67 -23.83 20.33
C THR A 52 -4.43 -24.00 21.63
N GLY A 53 -4.64 -22.91 22.36
CA GLY A 53 -5.28 -23.00 23.67
C GLY A 53 -4.99 -21.82 24.58
N TRP A 54 -5.24 -22.00 25.87
CA TRP A 54 -5.09 -20.95 26.86
C TRP A 54 -3.83 -21.14 27.69
N ILE A 55 -3.06 -20.06 27.83
CA ILE A 55 -1.94 -19.96 28.77
C ILE A 55 -2.25 -18.92 29.85
N GLY A 56 -1.57 -19.01 30.99
CA GLY A 56 -1.53 -17.91 31.94
C GLY A 56 -0.55 -16.84 31.46
N MET A 57 -1.01 -15.62 31.26
CA MET A 57 -0.19 -14.48 30.86
C MET A 57 -0.22 -13.40 31.94
N ARG A 58 0.91 -12.73 32.15
CA ARG A 58 1.01 -11.54 32.99
C ARG A 58 1.97 -10.54 32.36
N VAL A 59 1.63 -9.26 32.38
CA VAL A 59 2.52 -8.19 31.95
C VAL A 59 2.82 -7.31 33.15
N VAL A 60 4.09 -7.02 33.41
CA VAL A 60 4.52 -6.19 34.53
C VAL A 60 5.35 -5.03 33.99
N ILE A 61 4.79 -3.82 34.07
CA ILE A 61 5.48 -2.59 33.69
C ILE A 61 6.35 -2.11 34.87
N ARG A 62 7.60 -1.75 34.59
CA ARG A 62 8.59 -1.29 35.58
C ARG A 62 9.32 -0.05 35.08
N ASP A 63 9.87 0.72 36.03
CA ASP A 63 10.70 1.89 35.70
C ASP A 63 12.13 1.54 35.30
N ARG A 64 12.62 0.35 35.69
CA ARG A 64 14.00 -0.10 35.45
C ARG A 64 14.09 -1.62 35.29
N ALA A 65 15.22 -2.07 34.76
CA ALA A 65 15.54 -3.48 34.61
C ALA A 65 15.49 -4.24 35.96
N PRO A 66 15.04 -5.50 35.97
CA PRO A 66 15.16 -6.37 37.15
C PRO A 66 16.61 -6.57 37.58
N ASP A 67 16.88 -6.52 38.88
CA ASP A 67 18.23 -6.63 39.46
C ASP A 67 18.86 -8.02 39.28
N HIS A 68 18.04 -9.06 39.10
CA HIS A 68 18.47 -10.44 38.91
C HIS A 68 17.63 -11.14 37.84
N VAL A 69 18.22 -12.17 37.23
CA VAL A 69 17.51 -13.12 36.38
C VAL A 69 16.80 -14.10 37.32
N ALA A 70 15.49 -14.25 37.17
CA ALA A 70 14.70 -15.08 38.06
C ALA A 70 15.03 -16.57 37.85
N GLU A 71 15.27 -17.31 38.94
CA GLU A 71 15.74 -18.70 38.88
C GLU A 71 14.60 -19.72 38.70
N ASP A 72 13.37 -19.33 39.03
CA ASP A 72 12.15 -20.16 39.04
C ASP A 72 11.44 -20.29 37.68
N TRP A 73 12.05 -19.73 36.62
CA TRP A 73 11.55 -19.79 35.26
C TRP A 73 12.38 -20.75 34.41
N ASP A 74 11.72 -21.45 33.48
CA ASP A 74 12.39 -22.45 32.64
C ASP A 74 13.25 -21.77 31.56
N VAL A 75 12.71 -20.73 30.92
CA VAL A 75 13.33 -20.00 29.79
C VAL A 75 13.08 -18.49 29.93
N ILE A 76 14.09 -17.69 29.57
CA ILE A 76 14.04 -16.23 29.65
C ILE A 76 14.78 -15.62 28.46
N SER A 77 14.11 -14.71 27.75
CA SER A 77 14.64 -14.01 26.57
C SER A 77 14.18 -12.57 26.56
N GLU A 78 14.99 -11.67 25.99
CA GLU A 78 14.66 -10.24 25.92
C GLU A 78 14.96 -9.62 24.56
N THR A 79 14.16 -8.62 24.20
CA THR A 79 14.33 -7.80 23.00
C THR A 79 13.83 -6.37 23.21
N THR A 80 14.20 -5.44 22.33
CA THR A 80 13.78 -4.04 22.39
C THR A 80 12.72 -3.75 21.35
N LEU A 81 11.67 -3.02 21.72
CA LEU A 81 10.71 -2.43 20.79
C LEU A 81 10.72 -0.90 20.90
N TRP A 82 10.32 -0.25 19.82
CA TRP A 82 9.99 1.17 19.74
C TRP A 82 8.50 1.36 20.07
N SER A 83 8.19 2.14 21.12
CA SER A 83 6.81 2.53 21.46
C SER A 83 6.60 4.00 21.13
N PRO A 84 5.99 4.33 19.97
CA PRO A 84 5.79 5.73 19.58
C PRO A 84 4.81 6.46 20.50
N HIS A 85 3.76 5.77 20.96
CA HIS A 85 2.64 6.40 21.68
C HIS A 85 2.54 5.99 23.15
N GLY A 86 3.49 5.20 23.66
CA GLY A 86 3.45 4.75 25.05
C GLY A 86 2.34 3.74 25.33
N ALA A 87 1.94 2.96 24.33
CA ALA A 87 1.00 1.86 24.46
C ALA A 87 1.68 0.53 24.13
N LEU A 88 1.21 -0.55 24.77
CA LEU A 88 1.62 -1.92 24.50
C LEU A 88 0.41 -2.86 24.61
N SER A 89 0.30 -3.79 23.67
CA SER A 89 -0.77 -4.79 23.65
C SER A 89 -0.22 -6.18 23.37
N VAL A 90 -0.86 -7.21 23.93
CA VAL A 90 -0.57 -8.62 23.64
C VAL A 90 -1.75 -9.23 22.90
N HIS A 91 -1.49 -9.85 21.75
CA HIS A 91 -2.51 -10.40 20.86
C HIS A 91 -2.26 -11.88 20.61
N SER A 92 -3.33 -12.66 20.40
CA SER A 92 -3.16 -13.93 19.70
C SER A 92 -2.81 -13.69 18.23
N LEU A 93 -2.24 -14.68 17.55
CA LEU A 93 -1.91 -14.59 16.12
C LEU A 93 -3.16 -14.50 15.24
N LEU A 94 -4.17 -15.34 15.49
CA LEU A 94 -5.45 -15.34 14.76
C LEU A 94 -6.62 -14.77 15.56
N GLY A 95 -6.45 -14.64 16.87
CA GLY A 95 -7.47 -14.16 17.79
C GLY A 95 -7.33 -12.68 18.15
N GLY A 96 -8.17 -12.25 19.09
CA GLY A 96 -8.11 -10.91 19.68
C GLY A 96 -7.06 -10.76 20.78
N THR A 97 -7.09 -9.59 21.40
CA THR A 97 -6.44 -9.33 22.70
C THR A 97 -7.48 -9.49 23.81
N THR A 98 -7.03 -9.74 25.03
CA THR A 98 -7.88 -9.63 26.23
C THR A 98 -7.83 -8.21 26.75
N ASP A 99 -8.91 -7.71 27.35
CA ASP A 99 -8.99 -6.32 27.82
C ASP A 99 -7.86 -5.98 28.81
N GLU A 100 -7.43 -6.94 29.63
CA GLU A 100 -6.32 -6.77 30.58
C GLU A 100 -4.93 -6.74 29.93
N LEU A 101 -4.82 -7.10 28.66
CA LEU A 101 -3.57 -7.12 27.88
C LEU A 101 -3.60 -6.15 26.70
N ALA A 102 -4.62 -5.31 26.61
CA ALA A 102 -4.78 -4.29 25.60
C ALA A 102 -4.38 -2.91 26.15
N ASP A 103 -3.72 -2.10 25.31
CA ASP A 103 -3.44 -0.68 25.54
C ASP A 103 -2.78 -0.37 26.89
N LEU A 104 -1.88 -1.26 27.32
CA LEU A 104 -1.10 -1.12 28.53
C LEU A 104 -0.18 0.10 28.42
N SER A 105 -0.27 0.99 29.41
CA SER A 105 0.55 2.21 29.43
C SER A 105 2.02 1.88 29.66
N VAL A 106 2.87 2.26 28.70
CA VAL A 106 4.33 2.23 28.78
C VAL A 106 4.89 3.61 28.49
N ARG A 107 6.17 3.83 28.80
CA ARG A 107 6.81 5.10 28.45
C ARG A 107 7.02 5.16 26.92
N PRO A 108 6.66 6.27 26.25
CA PRO A 108 7.04 6.48 24.86
C PRO A 108 8.57 6.45 24.70
N GLY A 109 9.05 5.89 23.59
CA GLY A 109 10.47 5.67 23.31
C GLY A 109 10.82 4.19 23.17
N LEU A 110 12.07 3.83 23.45
CA LEU A 110 12.46 2.41 23.49
C LEU A 110 12.00 1.74 24.77
N VAL A 111 11.42 0.56 24.63
CA VAL A 111 11.04 -0.32 25.72
C VAL A 111 11.73 -1.67 25.56
N ARG A 112 12.28 -2.19 26.65
CA ARG A 112 12.80 -3.55 26.73
C ARG A 112 11.66 -4.46 27.14
N ILE A 113 11.49 -5.56 26.42
CA ILE A 113 10.55 -6.64 26.74
C ILE A 113 11.38 -7.85 27.09
N ARG A 114 11.20 -8.38 28.30
CA ARG A 114 11.77 -9.64 28.73
C ARG A 114 10.65 -10.64 28.99
N ALA A 115 10.60 -11.69 28.18
CA ALA A 115 9.67 -12.78 28.33
C ALA A 115 10.27 -13.84 29.26
N HIS A 116 9.50 -14.25 30.24
CA HIS A 116 9.78 -15.40 31.09
C HIS A 116 8.70 -16.44 30.82
N ALA A 117 9.07 -17.70 30.69
CA ALA A 117 8.08 -18.76 30.55
C ALA A 117 8.46 -20.02 31.33
N ARG A 118 7.43 -20.71 31.80
CA ARG A 118 7.56 -21.98 32.52
C ARG A 118 6.42 -22.93 32.21
N HIS A 119 6.66 -24.21 32.44
CA HIS A 119 5.73 -25.28 32.15
C HIS A 119 5.35 -25.36 30.66
N ARG A 120 6.31 -25.05 29.76
CA ARG A 120 6.16 -25.08 28.30
C ARG A 120 6.17 -26.51 27.74
N LEU A 121 5.24 -27.34 28.20
CA LEU A 121 5.08 -28.72 27.72
C LEU A 121 4.31 -28.72 26.41
N HIS A 122 4.84 -29.44 25.42
CA HIS A 122 4.15 -29.70 24.16
C HIS A 122 2.84 -30.46 24.41
N GLU A 123 1.79 -30.16 23.65
CA GLU A 123 0.46 -30.75 23.84
C GLU A 123 0.46 -32.29 23.83
N SER A 124 1.33 -32.90 23.02
CA SER A 124 1.45 -34.36 22.91
C SER A 124 2.00 -35.04 24.17
N VAL A 125 2.66 -34.30 25.06
CA VAL A 125 3.23 -34.83 26.31
C VAL A 125 2.52 -34.28 27.55
N ARG A 126 1.64 -33.28 27.39
CA ARG A 126 0.91 -32.65 28.50
C ARG A 126 -0.21 -33.56 28.99
N THR A 127 -0.32 -33.71 30.29
CA THR A 127 -1.36 -34.44 31.00
C THR A 127 -2.22 -33.49 31.84
N GLY A 128 -3.37 -33.96 32.32
CA GLY A 128 -4.24 -33.17 33.21
C GLY A 128 -3.64 -32.89 34.60
N ALA A 129 -2.54 -33.56 34.96
CA ALA A 129 -1.81 -33.32 36.21
C ALA A 129 -0.76 -32.20 36.07
N ASP A 130 -0.41 -31.81 34.84
CA ASP A 130 0.60 -30.78 34.61
C ASP A 130 0.05 -29.38 34.89
N PRO A 131 0.85 -28.49 35.49
CA PRO A 131 0.45 -27.11 35.69
C PRO A 131 0.23 -26.41 34.34
N PRO A 132 -0.70 -25.43 34.27
CA PRO A 132 -0.89 -24.64 33.05
C PRO A 132 0.40 -23.91 32.69
N GLU A 133 0.63 -23.77 31.38
CA GLU A 133 1.74 -22.97 30.86
C GLU A 133 1.58 -21.51 31.28
N GLN A 134 2.69 -20.89 31.68
CA GLN A 134 2.69 -19.53 32.21
C GLN A 134 3.77 -18.69 31.57
N HIS A 135 3.39 -17.47 31.20
CA HIS A 135 4.25 -16.45 30.59
C HIS A 135 4.15 -15.15 31.39
N GLU A 136 5.29 -14.53 31.66
CA GLU A 136 5.39 -13.19 32.21
C GLU A 136 6.22 -12.29 31.29
N LEU A 137 5.67 -11.14 30.92
CA LEU A 137 6.38 -10.09 30.19
C LEU A 137 6.76 -8.97 31.14
N LEU A 138 8.06 -8.80 31.39
CA LEU A 138 8.59 -7.65 32.10
C LEU A 138 8.92 -6.56 31.09
N VAL A 139 8.38 -5.36 31.27
CA VAL A 139 8.56 -4.23 30.34
C VAL A 139 9.09 -3.01 31.07
N TRP A 140 10.15 -2.39 30.56
CA TRP A 140 10.71 -1.15 31.14
C TRP A 140 11.35 -0.26 30.07
N PRO A 141 11.43 1.06 30.29
CA PRO A 141 12.06 1.97 29.34
C PRO A 141 13.57 1.78 29.28
N VAL A 142 14.16 1.98 28.10
CA VAL A 142 15.61 1.98 27.88
C VAL A 142 16.01 3.12 26.94
N THR A 143 17.29 3.49 26.98
CA THR A 143 17.91 4.43 26.02
C THR A 143 18.85 3.73 25.05
N GLU A 144 19.05 2.43 25.22
CA GLU A 144 19.93 1.60 24.40
C GLU A 144 19.18 0.39 23.81
N GLU A 145 19.27 0.26 22.49
CA GLU A 145 18.83 -0.93 21.74
C GLU A 145 20.04 -1.88 21.65
N THR A 146 19.96 -3.04 22.30
CA THR A 146 21.11 -3.98 22.43
C THR A 146 20.90 -5.31 21.71
N GLY A 147 19.86 -5.41 20.88
CA GLY A 147 19.47 -6.64 20.19
C GLY A 147 18.76 -7.65 21.09
N HIS A 148 18.40 -8.76 20.46
CA HIS A 148 17.83 -9.95 21.10
C HIS A 148 18.87 -10.66 21.97
N ARG A 149 18.45 -11.15 23.15
CA ARG A 149 19.31 -11.93 24.05
C ARG A 149 18.54 -13.06 24.73
N THR A 150 19.06 -14.27 24.62
CA THR A 150 18.67 -15.40 25.48
C THR A 150 19.41 -15.28 26.80
N LEU A 151 18.68 -15.15 27.91
CA LEU A 151 19.23 -15.10 29.26
C LEU A 151 19.23 -16.46 29.95
N ARG A 152 18.27 -17.31 29.59
CA ARG A 152 18.14 -18.69 30.08
C ARG A 152 17.44 -19.53 29.03
N THR A 153 17.94 -20.74 28.78
CA THR A 153 17.33 -21.73 27.87
C THR A 153 16.81 -22.92 28.66
N ASP A 154 15.69 -23.50 28.23
CA ASP A 154 15.17 -24.76 28.76
C ASP A 154 15.81 -26.01 28.10
N GLY A 155 16.66 -25.80 27.09
CA GLY A 155 17.36 -26.85 26.34
C GLY A 155 16.44 -27.76 25.52
N ARG A 156 15.15 -27.43 25.37
CA ARG A 156 14.15 -28.30 24.73
C ARG A 156 14.17 -28.21 23.21
N HIS A 157 14.58 -27.07 22.67
CA HIS A 157 14.67 -26.82 21.24
C HIS A 157 16.12 -26.50 20.84
N GLY A 158 16.54 -26.97 19.66
CA GLY A 158 17.84 -26.59 19.10
C GLY A 158 17.90 -25.08 18.81
N SER A 159 19.10 -24.51 18.78
CA SER A 159 19.28 -23.11 18.42
C SER A 159 18.74 -22.88 17.01
N PHE A 160 17.75 -21.99 16.87
CA PHE A 160 17.28 -21.56 15.56
C PHE A 160 18.42 -20.87 14.80
N ASP A 161 18.56 -21.24 13.53
CA ASP A 161 19.50 -20.57 12.64
C ASP A 161 19.08 -19.11 12.47
N GLN A 162 19.98 -18.19 12.84
CA GLN A 162 19.72 -16.76 12.76
C GLN A 162 19.91 -16.31 11.31
N LYS A 163 18.83 -15.95 10.64
CA LYS A 163 18.87 -15.49 9.24
C LYS A 163 19.26 -14.01 9.16
N ARG A 164 20.45 -13.67 9.66
CA ARG A 164 20.91 -12.27 9.78
C ARG A 164 20.95 -11.52 8.46
N ALA A 165 21.29 -12.20 7.36
CA ALA A 165 21.24 -11.61 6.02
C ALA A 165 19.81 -11.16 5.66
N ALA A 166 18.81 -12.02 5.88
CA ALA A 166 17.41 -11.69 5.65
C ALA A 166 16.90 -10.60 6.61
N ALA A 167 17.37 -10.61 7.87
CA ALA A 167 17.05 -9.57 8.85
C ALA A 167 17.58 -8.20 8.42
N ALA A 168 18.82 -8.15 7.95
CA ALA A 168 19.46 -6.93 7.46
C ALA A 168 18.85 -6.46 6.13
N GLU A 169 18.44 -7.39 5.26
CA GLU A 169 17.64 -7.10 4.07
C GLU A 169 16.35 -6.38 4.42
N TYR A 170 15.53 -6.99 5.29
CA TYR A 170 14.30 -6.39 5.79
C TYR A 170 14.55 -5.02 6.41
N ALA A 171 15.56 -4.92 7.29
CA ALA A 171 15.88 -3.70 7.99
C ALA A 171 16.27 -2.55 7.05
N MET A 172 17.10 -2.82 6.04
CA MET A 172 17.49 -1.77 5.09
C MET A 172 16.29 -1.33 4.22
N LEU A 173 15.46 -2.28 3.78
CA LEU A 173 14.24 -1.97 3.03
C LEU A 173 13.25 -1.14 3.87
N ASP A 174 13.10 -1.45 5.16
CA ASP A 174 12.23 -0.70 6.06
C ASP A 174 12.75 0.74 6.31
N LEU A 175 14.07 0.89 6.50
CA LEU A 175 14.71 2.19 6.73
C LEU A 175 14.52 3.17 5.57
N ILE A 176 14.58 2.69 4.32
CA ILE A 176 14.47 3.54 3.12
C ILE A 176 13.03 3.71 2.62
N ARG A 177 12.10 2.91 3.14
CA ARG A 177 10.69 2.97 2.76
C ARG A 177 10.14 4.37 3.07
N GLN A 178 9.43 4.94 2.11
CA GLN A 178 8.74 6.21 2.33
C GLN A 178 7.62 5.99 3.36
N TYR A 179 7.68 6.77 4.43
CA TYR A 179 6.66 6.79 5.47
C TYR A 179 5.39 7.45 4.91
N ASP A 180 4.23 6.88 5.24
CA ASP A 180 2.93 7.49 4.95
C ASP A 180 2.89 8.89 5.62
N PRO A 181 2.32 9.94 5.00
CA PRO A 181 2.09 11.22 5.69
C PRO A 181 1.30 11.10 7.01
N HIS A 182 0.55 10.02 7.23
CA HIS A 182 -0.08 9.69 8.51
C HIS A 182 0.88 9.03 9.53
N GLU A 183 2.02 8.48 9.08
CA GLU A 183 3.14 8.10 9.94
C GLU A 183 3.92 9.40 10.28
N GLU A 184 3.57 10.03 11.40
CA GLU A 184 4.08 11.35 11.79
C GLU A 184 5.60 11.48 11.58
N ARG A 185 5.98 12.42 10.71
CA ARG A 185 7.34 12.99 10.67
C ARG A 185 7.51 13.90 11.87
N ASP A 186 7.46 13.35 13.07
CA ASP A 186 7.84 14.09 14.26
C ASP A 186 9.37 14.32 14.21
N PRO A 187 9.84 15.57 14.01
CA PRO A 187 11.26 15.87 14.00
C PRO A 187 11.91 15.73 15.39
N ASP A 188 11.10 15.62 16.45
CA ASP A 188 11.51 15.59 17.86
C ASP A 188 11.49 14.17 18.46
N LEU A 189 11.42 13.13 17.62
CA LEU A 189 11.55 11.76 18.10
C LEU A 189 12.84 11.58 18.93
N PRO A 190 12.76 10.93 20.11
CA PRO A 190 13.92 10.73 20.96
C PRO A 190 15.02 9.98 20.21
N ARG A 191 16.25 10.46 20.41
CA ARG A 191 17.45 9.82 19.87
C ARG A 191 18.04 8.89 20.92
N VAL A 192 18.50 7.74 20.46
CA VAL A 192 18.90 6.61 21.29
C VAL A 192 20.23 6.04 20.80
N THR A 193 20.80 5.10 21.55
CA THR A 193 22.01 4.40 21.13
C THR A 193 21.68 2.98 20.69
N VAL A 194 22.19 2.58 19.54
CA VAL A 194 22.21 1.16 19.12
C VAL A 194 23.56 0.58 19.51
N VAL A 195 23.53 -0.50 20.30
CA VAL A 195 24.74 -1.16 20.81
C VAL A 195 24.78 -2.59 20.29
N ARG A 196 25.92 -3.01 19.73
CA ARG A 196 26.17 -4.40 19.33
C ARG A 196 27.51 -4.90 19.83
N ARG A 197 27.56 -6.18 20.19
CA ARG A 197 28.76 -6.85 20.66
C ARG A 197 29.03 -8.07 19.80
N SER A 198 30.27 -8.23 19.34
CA SER A 198 30.68 -9.39 18.58
C SER A 198 32.10 -9.82 18.97
N ALA A 199 32.33 -11.12 19.02
CA ALA A 199 33.67 -11.68 19.14
C ALA A 199 34.31 -11.66 17.73
N VAL A 200 35.12 -10.65 17.45
CA VAL A 200 35.76 -10.52 16.13
C VAL A 200 37.20 -11.02 16.23
N PRO A 201 37.67 -11.90 15.32
CA PRO A 201 39.03 -12.44 15.35
C PRO A 201 40.12 -11.45 14.89
N SER A 202 39.81 -10.16 14.70
CA SER A 202 40.70 -9.19 14.06
C SER A 202 41.41 -8.28 15.09
N PRO A 203 42.68 -7.89 14.88
CA PRO A 203 43.35 -6.96 15.78
C PRO A 203 42.65 -5.60 15.80
N ALA A 204 42.49 -5.03 17.01
CA ALA A 204 41.74 -3.80 17.28
C ALA A 204 42.18 -2.56 16.48
N ALA A 205 43.40 -2.55 15.94
CA ALA A 205 44.03 -1.38 15.34
C ALA A 205 43.45 -0.98 13.95
N ASP A 206 42.69 -1.84 13.27
CA ASP A 206 42.18 -1.55 11.92
C ASP A 206 40.65 -1.69 11.76
N LEU A 207 39.93 -1.78 12.88
CA LEU A 207 38.48 -2.00 12.87
C LEU A 207 37.70 -0.83 12.25
N ALA A 208 38.11 0.42 12.49
CA ALA A 208 37.46 1.57 11.85
C ALA A 208 37.65 1.55 10.33
N ARG A 209 38.85 1.19 9.85
CA ARG A 209 39.12 1.05 8.42
C ARG A 209 38.28 -0.06 7.79
N ARG A 210 38.07 -1.17 8.52
CA ARG A 210 37.20 -2.29 8.08
C ARG A 210 35.79 -1.81 7.70
N PHE A 211 35.23 -0.84 8.44
CA PHE A 211 33.87 -0.36 8.23
C PHE A 211 33.77 0.92 7.39
N GLU A 212 34.89 1.55 7.05
CA GLU A 212 34.91 2.75 6.21
C GLU A 212 34.52 2.39 4.77
N ARG A 213 33.25 2.62 4.41
CA ARG A 213 32.72 2.27 3.09
C ARG A 213 31.41 3.01 2.76
N ARG A 214 30.97 2.84 1.52
CA ARG A 214 29.62 3.20 1.07
C ARG A 214 28.75 1.96 1.03
N LEU A 215 27.55 2.07 1.58
CA LEU A 215 26.55 1.01 1.55
C LEU A 215 25.41 1.45 0.62
N PRO A 216 25.08 0.66 -0.44
CA PRO A 216 23.95 0.97 -1.30
C PRO A 216 22.64 0.86 -0.53
N ALA A 217 21.68 1.75 -0.76
CA ALA A 217 20.37 1.76 -0.10
C ALA A 217 19.28 2.25 -1.07
N GLY A 218 19.29 1.72 -2.29
CA GLY A 218 18.33 2.04 -3.36
C GLY A 218 18.75 3.31 -4.11
N ASP A 219 17.89 4.33 -4.08
CA ASP A 219 18.17 5.70 -4.54
C ASP A 219 18.93 6.54 -3.51
N ARG A 220 19.43 5.88 -2.45
CA ARG A 220 20.20 6.45 -1.34
C ARG A 220 21.46 5.63 -1.14
N GLU A 221 22.40 6.22 -0.40
CA GLU A 221 23.59 5.55 0.10
C GLU A 221 23.78 5.89 1.58
N VAL A 222 24.39 4.97 2.34
CA VAL A 222 24.97 5.27 3.65
C VAL A 222 26.47 5.37 3.48
N HIS A 223 27.04 6.49 3.91
CA HIS A 223 28.48 6.70 3.97
C HIS A 223 28.93 6.49 5.42
N LEU A 224 29.80 5.51 5.63
CA LEU A 224 30.52 5.30 6.89
C LEU A 224 31.91 5.91 6.74
N VAL A 225 32.12 7.09 7.32
CA VAL A 225 33.38 7.85 7.14
C VAL A 225 34.15 7.86 8.44
N ARG A 226 35.45 7.53 8.40
CA ARG A 226 36.29 7.55 9.59
C ARG A 226 36.63 8.99 10.00
N THR A 227 36.28 9.36 11.23
CA THR A 227 36.57 10.69 11.80
C THR A 227 37.66 10.64 12.87
N ALA A 228 37.86 9.49 13.51
CA ALA A 228 38.96 9.24 14.45
C ALA A 228 39.39 7.76 14.43
N ALA A 229 40.41 7.39 15.20
CA ALA A 229 40.93 6.01 15.25
C ALA A 229 39.86 4.96 15.58
N HIS A 230 38.89 5.32 16.43
CA HIS A 230 37.83 4.44 16.92
C HIS A 230 36.44 5.06 16.72
N THR A 231 36.30 5.95 15.73
CA THR A 231 35.04 6.65 15.47
C THR A 231 34.79 6.78 13.98
N LEU A 232 33.60 6.38 13.58
CA LEU A 232 33.03 6.58 12.25
C LEU A 232 31.85 7.55 12.36
N GLU A 233 31.49 8.17 11.25
CA GLU A 233 30.26 8.93 11.08
C GLU A 233 29.35 8.16 10.11
N TRP A 234 28.12 7.87 10.54
CA TRP A 234 27.05 7.34 9.71
C TRP A 234 26.30 8.48 9.07
N ARG A 235 26.29 8.56 7.73
CA ARG A 235 25.62 9.63 7.01
C ARG A 235 24.81 9.09 5.84
N TRP A 236 23.53 9.49 5.77
CA TRP A 236 22.71 9.24 4.58
C TRP A 236 23.03 10.25 3.48
N VAL A 237 23.07 9.78 2.23
CA VAL A 237 23.31 10.57 1.03
C VAL A 237 22.28 10.18 -0.02
N SER A 238 21.70 11.17 -0.70
CA SER A 238 20.85 10.96 -1.88
C SER A 238 20.87 12.22 -2.74
N ALA A 239 20.73 12.04 -4.05
CA ALA A 239 20.61 13.14 -4.99
C ALA A 239 19.17 13.67 -5.11
N THR A 240 18.17 12.80 -4.90
CA THR A 240 16.78 13.08 -5.28
C THR A 240 15.74 12.60 -4.26
N ALA A 241 16.10 11.70 -3.35
CA ALA A 241 15.17 11.08 -2.41
C ALA A 241 15.27 11.70 -1.01
N PRO A 242 14.15 11.78 -0.26
CA PRO A 242 14.20 12.24 1.14
C PRO A 242 15.00 11.25 1.99
N LEU A 243 15.90 11.77 2.82
CA LEU A 243 16.76 10.95 3.67
C LEU A 243 15.99 10.40 4.88
N PRO A 244 16.23 9.14 5.31
CA PRO A 244 15.69 8.62 6.56
C PRO A 244 16.09 9.45 7.77
N ASP A 245 17.35 9.90 7.79
CA ASP A 245 17.85 10.91 8.72
C ASP A 245 18.84 11.83 7.99
N ALA A 246 18.64 13.13 8.10
CA ALA A 246 19.55 14.12 7.52
C ALA A 246 20.75 14.42 8.43
N ARG A 247 20.66 14.08 9.73
CA ARG A 247 21.73 14.32 10.70
C ARG A 247 22.74 13.17 10.67
N PRO A 248 24.05 13.44 10.50
CA PRO A 248 25.06 12.42 10.69
C PRO A 248 25.08 11.93 12.14
N ALA A 249 25.36 10.64 12.34
CA ALA A 249 25.33 9.99 13.63
C ALA A 249 26.70 9.34 13.94
N PRO A 250 27.30 9.57 15.12
CA PRO A 250 28.59 8.99 15.45
C PRO A 250 28.47 7.50 15.77
N VAL A 251 29.45 6.73 15.31
CA VAL A 251 29.60 5.29 15.57
C VAL A 251 30.93 5.07 16.26
N ARG A 252 30.89 4.76 17.56
CA ARG A 252 32.07 4.47 18.37
C ARG A 252 32.37 2.98 18.41
N LEU A 253 33.65 2.65 18.34
CA LEU A 253 34.14 1.28 18.36
C LEU A 253 35.03 1.07 19.58
N GLU A 254 34.74 0.07 20.39
CA GLU A 254 35.54 -0.28 21.56
C GLU A 254 35.93 -1.76 21.47
N VAL A 255 37.19 -2.08 21.80
CA VAL A 255 37.66 -3.47 21.83
C VAL A 255 38.18 -3.78 23.22
N VAL A 256 37.50 -4.69 23.92
CA VAL A 256 37.83 -5.09 25.28
C VAL A 256 37.92 -6.61 25.31
N HIS A 257 39.09 -7.15 25.65
CA HIS A 257 39.35 -8.60 25.73
C HIS A 257 38.93 -9.39 24.47
N GLY A 258 39.16 -8.82 23.27
CA GLY A 258 38.80 -9.46 22.00
C GLY A 258 37.31 -9.37 21.64
N VAL A 259 36.50 -8.68 22.44
CA VAL A 259 35.10 -8.37 22.13
C VAL A 259 35.03 -6.95 21.59
N VAL A 260 34.49 -6.81 20.38
CA VAL A 260 34.18 -5.54 19.76
C VAL A 260 32.80 -5.09 20.24
N THR A 261 32.70 -3.87 20.74
CA THR A 261 31.44 -3.17 21.01
C THR A 261 31.30 -2.01 20.03
N ILE A 262 30.20 -2.00 19.27
CA ILE A 262 29.78 -0.88 18.44
C ILE A 262 28.72 -0.10 19.20
N ARG A 263 28.85 1.24 19.22
CA ARG A 263 27.83 2.16 19.72
C ARG A 263 27.49 3.16 18.61
N HIS A 264 26.36 2.98 17.96
CA HIS A 264 25.81 3.95 17.01
C HIS A 264 24.88 4.88 17.79
N GLU A 265 25.39 6.07 18.09
CA GLU A 265 24.77 7.06 18.96
C GLU A 265 23.91 8.02 18.15
N GLU A 266 23.03 8.76 18.84
CA GLU A 266 22.15 9.74 18.19
C GLU A 266 21.32 9.10 17.06
N VAL A 267 20.79 7.89 17.25
CA VAL A 267 19.91 7.25 16.27
C VAL A 267 18.47 7.65 16.53
N ILE A 268 17.69 8.01 15.52
CA ILE A 268 16.23 8.22 15.68
C ILE A 268 15.62 6.93 16.25
N GLY A 269 14.91 7.01 17.38
CA GLY A 269 14.46 5.83 18.12
C GLY A 269 13.70 4.79 17.30
N ARG A 270 12.83 5.22 16.37
CA ARG A 270 12.11 4.31 15.45
C ARG A 270 13.03 3.48 14.53
N HIS A 271 14.23 3.96 14.24
CA HIS A 271 15.21 3.27 13.40
C HIS A 271 16.14 2.34 14.19
N ALA A 272 16.12 2.41 15.53
CA ALA A 272 17.12 1.77 16.36
C ALA A 272 17.17 0.25 16.18
N VAL A 273 16.00 -0.41 16.19
CA VAL A 273 15.92 -1.87 16.01
C VAL A 273 16.45 -2.27 14.64
N MET A 274 16.04 -1.58 13.57
CA MET A 274 16.48 -1.89 12.20
C MET A 274 17.99 -1.67 12.00
N LEU A 275 18.52 -0.55 12.49
CA LEU A 275 19.97 -0.29 12.44
C LEU A 275 20.76 -1.31 13.26
N GLY A 276 20.18 -1.80 14.35
CA GLY A 276 20.74 -2.90 15.11
C GLY A 276 20.91 -4.18 14.29
N LEU A 277 19.86 -4.57 13.54
CA LEU A 277 19.89 -5.73 12.65
C LEU A 277 20.89 -5.57 11.50
N VAL A 278 21.01 -4.35 10.96
CA VAL A 278 22.05 -4.02 9.98
C VAL A 278 23.43 -4.26 10.60
N TRP A 279 23.69 -3.73 11.81
CA TRP A 279 24.97 -3.95 12.49
C TRP A 279 25.25 -5.41 12.82
N ASP A 280 24.25 -6.20 13.22
CA ASP A 280 24.37 -7.64 13.47
C ASP A 280 24.92 -8.40 12.25
N TYR A 281 24.53 -7.99 11.05
CA TYR A 281 25.02 -8.55 9.80
C TYR A 281 26.40 -7.99 9.41
N LEU A 282 26.61 -6.66 9.50
CA LEU A 282 27.88 -6.06 9.11
C LEU A 282 29.05 -6.51 9.99
N LEU A 283 28.79 -6.83 11.26
CA LEU A 283 29.80 -7.32 12.20
C LEU A 283 30.36 -8.71 11.85
N GLU A 284 29.58 -9.52 11.14
CA GLU A 284 29.95 -10.91 10.80
C GLU A 284 30.35 -11.10 9.34
N THR A 285 30.05 -10.12 8.50
CA THR A 285 30.30 -10.21 7.05
C THR A 285 31.66 -9.60 6.69
N ASP A 286 32.31 -10.14 5.66
CA ASP A 286 33.48 -9.51 5.07
C ASP A 286 33.07 -8.17 4.43
N PRO A 287 33.77 -7.05 4.71
CA PRO A 287 33.47 -5.78 4.07
C PRO A 287 33.55 -5.78 2.53
N ALA A 288 34.31 -6.72 1.96
CA ALA A 288 34.46 -6.90 0.52
C ALA A 288 33.22 -7.52 -0.15
N ASP A 289 32.38 -8.23 0.61
CA ASP A 289 31.16 -8.81 0.09
C ASP A 289 30.06 -7.73 -0.06
N PRO A 290 29.23 -7.83 -1.12
CA PRO A 290 28.07 -6.96 -1.25
C PRO A 290 27.10 -7.22 -0.09
N PRO A 291 26.47 -6.18 0.46
CA PRO A 291 25.54 -6.37 1.57
C PRO A 291 24.30 -7.13 1.14
N ALA A 292 23.71 -7.88 2.08
CA ALA A 292 22.57 -8.77 1.85
C ALA A 292 21.37 -8.12 1.14
N TRP A 293 21.13 -6.83 1.36
CA TRP A 293 20.01 -6.10 0.76
C TRP A 293 20.23 -5.68 -0.70
N GLU A 294 21.46 -5.67 -1.21
CA GLU A 294 21.75 -5.13 -2.54
C GLU A 294 21.02 -5.86 -3.69
N PRO A 295 20.92 -7.21 -3.71
CA PRO A 295 20.12 -7.92 -4.71
C PRO A 295 18.63 -7.56 -4.64
N ALA A 296 18.06 -7.50 -3.43
CA ALA A 296 16.65 -7.16 -3.23
C ALA A 296 16.31 -5.75 -3.72
N LEU A 297 17.20 -4.78 -3.44
CA LEU A 297 17.05 -3.40 -3.94
C LEU A 297 17.12 -3.32 -5.47
N ARG A 298 18.03 -4.08 -6.10
CA ARG A 298 18.11 -4.15 -7.56
C ARG A 298 16.86 -4.78 -8.19
N ALA A 299 16.32 -5.82 -7.56
CA ALA A 299 15.08 -6.45 -8.00
C ALA A 299 13.89 -5.48 -7.88
N ALA A 300 13.75 -4.79 -6.74
CA ALA A 300 12.70 -3.79 -6.52
C ALA A 300 12.79 -2.62 -7.51
N ALA A 301 13.99 -2.14 -7.82
CA ALA A 301 14.20 -1.08 -8.81
C ALA A 301 13.79 -1.53 -10.22
N THR A 302 14.11 -2.76 -10.59
CA THR A 302 13.69 -3.37 -11.88
C THR A 302 12.17 -3.46 -11.94
N GLU A 303 11.51 -4.01 -10.92
CA GLU A 303 10.04 -4.13 -10.89
C GLU A 303 9.35 -2.75 -10.98
N GLN A 304 9.87 -1.74 -10.28
CA GLN A 304 9.33 -0.38 -10.35
C GLN A 304 9.53 0.25 -11.74
N ALA A 305 10.63 -0.04 -12.42
CA ALA A 305 10.85 0.40 -13.80
C ALA A 305 9.87 -0.29 -14.76
N GLU A 306 9.70 -1.60 -14.64
CA GLU A 306 8.74 -2.37 -15.44
C GLU A 306 7.29 -1.92 -15.22
N ARG A 307 6.90 -1.67 -13.96
CA ARG A 307 5.57 -1.16 -13.63
C ARG A 307 5.32 0.23 -14.22
N ARG A 308 6.30 1.13 -14.14
CA ARG A 308 6.21 2.46 -14.76
C ARG A 308 6.12 2.38 -16.28
N GLU A 309 6.90 1.50 -16.91
CA GLU A 309 6.83 1.31 -18.35
C GLU A 309 5.49 0.71 -18.77
N ARG A 310 4.97 -0.28 -18.03
CA ARG A 310 3.63 -0.83 -18.27
C ARG A 310 2.56 0.25 -18.17
N LEU A 311 2.56 1.03 -17.09
CA LEU A 311 1.62 2.16 -16.93
C LEU A 311 1.77 3.19 -18.06
N ARG A 312 2.99 3.45 -18.53
CA ARG A 312 3.25 4.36 -19.66
C ARG A 312 2.68 3.81 -20.96
N LEU A 313 2.89 2.52 -21.24
CA LEU A 313 2.37 1.85 -22.41
C LEU A 313 0.83 1.79 -22.38
N ASP A 314 0.25 1.44 -21.23
CA ASP A 314 -1.20 1.44 -21.01
C ASP A 314 -1.78 2.84 -21.23
N ALA A 315 -1.11 3.89 -20.73
CA ALA A 315 -1.53 5.28 -20.94
C ALA A 315 -1.41 5.73 -22.41
N LEU A 316 -0.38 5.26 -23.14
CA LEU A 316 -0.22 5.52 -24.57
C LEU A 316 -1.29 4.80 -25.40
N GLU A 317 -1.63 3.56 -25.05
CA GLU A 317 -2.69 2.79 -25.69
C GLU A 317 -4.06 3.43 -25.42
N GLU A 318 -4.32 3.83 -24.17
CA GLU A 318 -5.52 4.59 -23.82
C GLU A 318 -5.59 5.87 -24.64
N ALA A 319 -4.52 6.68 -24.68
CA ALA A 319 -4.47 7.91 -25.49
C ALA A 319 -4.77 7.65 -26.97
N ARG A 320 -4.19 6.60 -27.58
CA ARG A 320 -4.47 6.22 -28.98
C ARG A 320 -5.94 5.88 -29.20
N SER A 321 -6.54 5.11 -28.28
CA SER A 321 -7.97 4.77 -28.36
C SER A 321 -8.90 5.99 -28.23
N TRP A 322 -8.39 7.09 -27.68
CA TRP A 322 -9.11 8.36 -27.46
C TRP A 322 -8.66 9.50 -28.40
N GLY A 323 -8.10 9.17 -29.57
CA GLY A 323 -7.74 10.18 -30.58
C GLY A 323 -6.45 10.97 -30.27
N GLY A 324 -5.54 10.39 -29.48
CA GLY A 324 -4.19 10.91 -29.21
C GLY A 324 -4.00 11.56 -27.84
N THR A 325 -5.08 11.85 -27.10
CA THR A 325 -5.02 12.45 -25.76
C THR A 325 -5.76 11.59 -24.74
N PRO A 326 -5.20 11.34 -23.54
CA PRO A 326 -5.89 10.58 -22.50
C PRO A 326 -7.23 11.21 -22.09
N PRO A 327 -8.28 10.40 -21.82
CA PRO A 327 -9.57 10.91 -21.36
C PRO A 327 -9.48 11.44 -19.92
N THR A 328 -10.37 12.38 -19.58
CA THR A 328 -10.61 12.75 -18.18
C THR A 328 -11.43 11.67 -17.46
N GLY A 329 -11.51 11.73 -16.13
CA GLY A 329 -12.37 10.81 -15.36
C GLY A 329 -13.82 10.81 -15.83
N ARG A 330 -14.39 11.99 -16.12
CA ARG A 330 -15.76 12.13 -16.66
C ARG A 330 -15.91 11.53 -18.05
N MET A 331 -14.89 11.63 -18.92
CA MET A 331 -14.94 10.99 -20.24
C MET A 331 -14.86 9.46 -20.14
N ARG A 332 -14.09 8.91 -19.19
CA ARG A 332 -14.01 7.46 -18.97
C ARG A 332 -15.34 6.84 -18.54
N SER A 333 -16.21 7.60 -17.87
CA SER A 333 -17.54 7.13 -17.48
C SER A 333 -18.60 7.21 -18.59
N LEU A 334 -18.29 7.81 -19.74
CA LEU A 334 -19.23 7.90 -20.86
C LEU A 334 -19.34 6.57 -21.64
N SER A 335 -20.36 6.49 -22.49
CA SER A 335 -20.59 5.35 -23.36
C SER A 335 -19.41 5.12 -24.34
N HIS A 336 -19.36 3.94 -24.95
CA HIS A 336 -18.39 3.61 -26.01
C HIS A 336 -18.46 4.58 -27.21
N ARG A 337 -19.56 5.32 -27.38
CA ARG A 337 -19.75 6.33 -28.44
C ARG A 337 -18.85 7.54 -28.23
N ALA A 338 -18.50 7.88 -26.99
CA ALA A 338 -17.51 8.91 -26.70
C ALA A 338 -16.13 8.56 -27.28
N ARG A 339 -15.73 7.29 -27.17
CA ARG A 339 -14.49 6.79 -27.77
C ARG A 339 -14.56 6.80 -29.30
N ALA A 340 -15.69 6.40 -29.88
CA ALA A 340 -15.91 6.45 -31.32
C ALA A 340 -15.86 7.89 -31.86
N LEU A 341 -16.46 8.85 -31.14
CA LEU A 341 -16.37 10.27 -31.47
C LEU A 341 -14.92 10.78 -31.35
N ALA A 342 -14.21 10.43 -30.27
CA ALA A 342 -12.82 10.82 -30.08
C ALA A 342 -11.89 10.30 -31.19
N ALA A 343 -12.13 9.08 -31.68
CA ALA A 343 -11.36 8.49 -32.77
C ALA A 343 -11.53 9.23 -34.11
N ARG A 344 -12.62 9.98 -34.29
CA ARG A 344 -12.93 10.74 -35.51
C ARG A 344 -12.64 12.24 -35.35
N ASP A 345 -13.00 12.83 -34.22
CA ASP A 345 -12.83 14.25 -33.92
C ASP A 345 -12.65 14.47 -32.40
N ARG A 346 -11.41 14.26 -31.93
CA ARG A 346 -11.04 14.50 -30.53
C ARG A 346 -11.25 15.97 -30.09
N PRO A 347 -10.83 16.98 -30.87
CA PRO A 347 -11.07 18.38 -30.50
C PRO A 347 -12.56 18.71 -30.29
N LEU A 348 -13.48 18.11 -31.06
CA LEU A 348 -14.91 18.31 -30.86
C LEU A 348 -15.38 17.72 -29.53
N LEU A 349 -14.96 16.51 -29.18
CA LEU A 349 -15.28 15.90 -27.89
C LEU A 349 -14.76 16.76 -26.73
N ASP A 350 -13.52 17.25 -26.82
CA ASP A 350 -12.94 18.14 -25.80
C ASP A 350 -13.74 19.44 -25.69
N ARG A 351 -14.18 20.00 -26.81
CA ARG A 351 -15.02 21.20 -26.83
C ARG A 351 -16.37 20.95 -26.16
N LEU A 352 -17.06 19.86 -26.49
CA LEU A 352 -18.32 19.46 -25.84
C LEU A 352 -18.14 19.28 -24.34
N ALA A 353 -17.06 18.65 -23.90
CA ALA A 353 -16.77 18.44 -22.49
C ALA A 353 -16.50 19.74 -21.71
N ALA A 354 -15.96 20.76 -22.37
CA ALA A 354 -15.68 22.07 -21.78
C ALA A 354 -16.89 23.02 -21.74
N MET A 355 -18.00 22.68 -22.43
CA MET A 355 -19.22 23.49 -22.44
C MET A 355 -19.99 23.40 -21.11
N ALA A 356 -20.82 24.42 -20.82
CA ALA A 356 -21.75 24.37 -19.71
C ALA A 356 -22.82 23.29 -19.94
N ALA A 357 -23.40 22.76 -18.86
CA ALA A 357 -24.42 21.70 -18.92
C ALA A 357 -25.61 22.10 -19.82
N ASP A 358 -26.11 23.33 -19.70
CA ASP A 358 -27.22 23.83 -20.50
C ASP A 358 -26.89 23.84 -22.00
N ASP A 359 -25.64 24.19 -22.34
CA ASP A 359 -25.18 24.18 -23.72
C ASP A 359 -25.04 22.75 -24.28
N GLN A 360 -24.58 21.82 -23.45
CA GLN A 360 -24.53 20.40 -23.79
C GLN A 360 -25.94 19.87 -24.10
N VAL A 361 -26.94 20.20 -23.27
CA VAL A 361 -28.35 19.84 -23.52
C VAL A 361 -28.86 20.45 -24.82
N ARG A 362 -28.59 21.74 -25.07
CA ARG A 362 -29.02 22.41 -26.33
C ARG A 362 -28.43 21.74 -27.57
N ILE A 363 -27.15 21.35 -27.53
CA ILE A 363 -26.52 20.60 -28.62
C ILE A 363 -27.15 19.23 -28.79
N ALA A 364 -27.42 18.51 -27.70
CA ALA A 364 -28.07 17.21 -27.73
C ALA A 364 -29.44 17.29 -28.42
N VAL A 365 -30.30 18.22 -28.00
CA VAL A 365 -31.64 18.44 -28.57
C VAL A 365 -31.55 18.81 -30.05
N TRP A 366 -30.62 19.69 -30.43
CA TRP A 366 -30.42 20.05 -31.83
C TRP A 366 -30.00 18.84 -32.68
N ALA A 367 -29.04 18.03 -32.21
CA ALA A 367 -28.55 16.86 -32.92
C ALA A 367 -29.66 15.81 -33.10
N ALA A 368 -30.45 15.57 -32.06
CA ALA A 368 -31.63 14.69 -32.12
C ALA A 368 -32.62 15.17 -33.19
N ARG A 369 -32.96 16.47 -33.21
CA ARG A 369 -33.86 17.05 -34.23
C ARG A 369 -33.29 16.94 -35.64
N ALA A 370 -31.99 17.14 -35.81
CA ALA A 370 -31.35 16.98 -37.11
C ALA A 370 -31.46 15.53 -37.60
N ALA A 371 -31.19 14.54 -36.73
CA ALA A 371 -31.34 13.13 -37.05
C ALA A 371 -32.78 12.75 -37.44
N MET A 372 -33.77 13.22 -36.67
CA MET A 372 -35.19 12.94 -36.95
C MET A 372 -35.63 13.51 -38.30
N ARG A 373 -35.16 14.71 -38.64
CA ARG A 373 -35.47 15.36 -39.93
C ARG A 373 -34.82 14.64 -41.11
N VAL A 374 -33.55 14.27 -40.98
CA VAL A 374 -32.81 13.55 -42.05
C VAL A 374 -33.45 12.20 -42.34
N SER A 375 -33.86 11.48 -41.29
CA SER A 375 -34.51 10.17 -41.43
C SER A 375 -36.00 10.24 -41.77
N GLY A 376 -36.63 11.43 -41.71
CA GLY A 376 -38.06 11.63 -41.90
C GLY A 376 -38.94 11.15 -40.73
N LEU A 377 -38.34 10.82 -39.59
CA LEU A 377 -39.03 10.38 -38.38
C LEU A 377 -39.85 11.48 -37.71
N ASP A 378 -39.52 12.74 -37.96
CA ASP A 378 -40.29 13.90 -37.49
C ASP A 378 -41.72 13.97 -38.06
N ARG A 379 -42.03 13.17 -39.09
CA ARG A 379 -43.38 13.04 -39.66
C ARG A 379 -44.26 12.01 -38.97
N LEU A 380 -43.69 11.21 -38.06
CA LEU A 380 -44.47 10.25 -37.26
C LEU A 380 -45.01 10.97 -36.03
N ASP A 381 -46.32 11.02 -35.87
CA ASP A 381 -47.00 11.78 -34.80
C ASP A 381 -46.44 11.49 -33.39
N TRP A 382 -46.07 10.22 -33.12
CA TRP A 382 -45.56 9.81 -31.81
C TRP A 382 -44.11 10.24 -31.55
N ILE A 383 -43.31 10.48 -32.60
CA ILE A 383 -41.97 11.06 -32.50
C ILE A 383 -42.06 12.58 -32.45
N ALA A 384 -42.92 13.18 -33.29
CA ALA A 384 -43.20 14.62 -33.26
C ALA A 384 -43.67 15.06 -31.87
N GLY A 385 -44.63 14.34 -31.28
CA GLY A 385 -45.08 14.61 -29.91
C GLY A 385 -43.97 14.46 -28.87
N ALA A 386 -43.09 13.46 -28.98
CA ALA A 386 -41.96 13.32 -28.06
C ALA A 386 -40.96 14.48 -28.16
N LEU A 387 -40.73 15.00 -29.37
CA LEU A 387 -39.91 16.18 -29.60
C LEU A 387 -40.54 17.45 -29.00
N GLU A 388 -41.86 17.60 -29.08
CA GLU A 388 -42.59 18.72 -28.45
C GLU A 388 -42.51 18.68 -26.92
N GLU A 389 -42.56 17.50 -26.31
CA GLU A 389 -42.37 17.32 -24.86
C GLU A 389 -40.97 17.76 -24.40
N VAL A 390 -39.94 17.41 -25.18
CA VAL A 390 -38.56 17.84 -24.95
C VAL A 390 -38.42 19.36 -25.06
N ASP A 391 -39.00 19.99 -26.09
CA ASP A 391 -38.95 21.45 -26.26
C ASP A 391 -39.63 22.20 -25.11
N ALA A 392 -40.68 21.61 -24.56
CA ALA A 392 -41.38 22.15 -23.41
C ALA A 392 -40.69 21.87 -22.06
N GLY A 393 -39.53 21.21 -22.07
CA GLY A 393 -38.76 20.86 -20.88
C GLY A 393 -39.39 19.77 -20.01
N ARG A 394 -40.34 19.00 -20.55
CA ARG A 394 -41.05 17.93 -19.79
C ARG A 394 -40.33 16.58 -19.82
N GLY A 395 -39.24 16.47 -20.59
CA GLY A 395 -38.49 15.24 -20.76
C GLY A 395 -39.12 14.29 -21.77
N LEU A 396 -38.48 13.14 -22.01
CA LEU A 396 -38.98 12.15 -22.96
C LEU A 396 -40.09 11.27 -22.36
N PRO A 397 -41.09 10.86 -23.17
CA PRO A 397 -42.06 9.85 -22.75
C PRO A 397 -41.39 8.52 -22.37
N SER A 398 -41.99 7.76 -21.46
CA SER A 398 -41.42 6.51 -20.93
C SER A 398 -41.07 5.48 -22.00
N ALA A 399 -41.79 5.47 -23.12
CA ALA A 399 -41.50 4.59 -24.26
C ALA A 399 -40.08 4.77 -24.85
N PHE A 400 -39.45 5.94 -24.64
CA PHE A 400 -38.09 6.25 -25.08
C PHE A 400 -37.05 6.08 -23.97
N THR A 401 -37.45 6.04 -22.70
CA THR A 401 -36.52 5.97 -21.56
C THR A 401 -36.42 4.57 -20.96
N GLU A 402 -37.53 3.81 -20.93
CA GLU A 402 -37.56 2.46 -20.37
C GLU A 402 -36.75 1.47 -21.22
N LEU A 403 -35.88 0.69 -20.54
CA LEU A 403 -34.99 -0.31 -21.15
C LEU A 403 -34.18 0.26 -22.33
N GLY A 404 -33.78 1.53 -22.26
CA GLY A 404 -33.01 2.18 -23.33
C GLY A 404 -33.82 2.41 -24.62
N GLY A 405 -35.13 2.59 -24.51
CA GLY A 405 -36.02 2.90 -25.63
C GLY A 405 -36.40 1.69 -26.49
N LEU A 406 -36.30 0.46 -25.94
CA LEU A 406 -36.66 -0.77 -26.65
C LEU A 406 -38.10 -0.75 -27.18
N ALA A 407 -39.03 -0.15 -26.45
CA ALA A 407 -40.42 0.02 -26.88
C ALA A 407 -40.51 0.94 -28.11
N ALA A 408 -39.77 2.05 -28.14
CA ALA A 408 -39.69 2.94 -29.30
C ALA A 408 -39.09 2.22 -30.53
N PHE A 409 -38.05 1.39 -30.34
CA PHE A 409 -37.47 0.59 -31.43
C PHE A 409 -38.46 -0.41 -32.03
N ARG A 410 -39.18 -1.17 -31.18
CA ARG A 410 -40.20 -2.11 -31.68
C ARG A 410 -41.29 -1.39 -32.45
N ARG A 411 -41.82 -0.31 -31.87
CA ARG A 411 -42.83 0.51 -32.53
C ARG A 411 -42.35 1.03 -33.88
N LEU A 412 -41.11 1.51 -33.96
CA LEU A 412 -40.52 2.00 -35.21
C LEU A 412 -40.44 0.91 -36.29
N LEU A 413 -40.05 -0.32 -35.93
CA LEU A 413 -39.92 -1.42 -36.89
C LEU A 413 -41.28 -1.96 -37.37
N GLU A 414 -42.31 -1.87 -36.52
CA GLU A 414 -43.67 -2.32 -36.80
C GLU A 414 -44.51 -1.27 -37.54
N ASP A 415 -44.16 0.01 -37.43
CA ASP A 415 -44.89 1.12 -38.04
C ASP A 415 -44.76 1.11 -39.58
N PRO A 416 -45.85 0.86 -40.34
CA PRO A 416 -45.79 0.82 -41.80
C PRO A 416 -45.51 2.20 -42.42
N ALA A 417 -45.73 3.30 -41.67
CA ALA A 417 -45.42 4.64 -42.11
C ALA A 417 -43.93 5.02 -41.91
N ALA A 418 -43.15 4.19 -41.21
CA ALA A 418 -41.74 4.45 -40.97
C ALA A 418 -40.91 4.41 -42.27
N PRO A 419 -40.08 5.43 -42.55
CA PRO A 419 -39.19 5.43 -43.70
C PRO A 419 -38.20 4.26 -43.68
N ARG A 420 -38.04 3.58 -44.84
CA ARG A 420 -37.14 2.42 -45.01
C ARG A 420 -35.91 2.72 -45.87
N THR A 421 -35.43 3.96 -45.82
CA THR A 421 -34.24 4.39 -46.54
C THR A 421 -33.01 3.65 -46.00
N PRO A 422 -32.27 2.88 -46.83
CA PRO A 422 -31.01 2.28 -46.40
C PRO A 422 -29.92 3.35 -46.28
N VAL A 423 -29.01 3.17 -45.34
CA VAL A 423 -27.81 4.00 -45.14
C VAL A 423 -26.61 3.10 -44.87
N THR A 424 -25.43 3.51 -45.36
CA THR A 424 -24.16 2.88 -45.00
C THR A 424 -23.55 3.65 -43.84
N LEU A 425 -23.36 2.98 -42.71
CA LEU A 425 -22.77 3.56 -41.51
C LEU A 425 -21.25 3.70 -41.65
N PRO A 426 -20.58 4.50 -40.80
CA PRO A 426 -19.13 4.71 -40.87
C PRO A 426 -18.25 3.48 -40.62
N ASP A 427 -18.84 2.37 -40.17
CA ASP A 427 -18.18 1.07 -40.04
C ASP A 427 -18.35 0.18 -41.28
N GLY A 428 -19.00 0.68 -42.33
CA GLY A 428 -19.29 -0.02 -43.59
C GLY A 428 -20.53 -0.91 -43.54
N SER A 429 -21.20 -1.03 -42.39
CA SER A 429 -22.45 -1.80 -42.29
C SER A 429 -23.62 -1.06 -42.92
N SER A 430 -24.60 -1.80 -43.44
CA SER A 430 -25.85 -1.23 -43.96
C SER A 430 -26.96 -1.34 -42.91
N ASN A 431 -27.69 -0.26 -42.70
CA ASN A 431 -28.82 -0.21 -41.78
C ASN A 431 -29.96 0.66 -42.35
N LEU A 432 -31.11 0.71 -41.68
CA LEU A 432 -32.16 1.68 -41.97
C LEU A 432 -31.81 3.02 -41.33
N GLN A 433 -31.92 4.10 -42.10
CA GLN A 433 -31.64 5.46 -41.62
C GLN A 433 -32.51 5.85 -40.41
N ALA A 434 -33.78 5.43 -40.40
CA ALA A 434 -34.68 5.57 -39.27
C ALA A 434 -34.16 4.87 -38.00
N VAL A 435 -33.61 3.66 -38.13
CA VAL A 435 -33.05 2.89 -37.01
C VAL A 435 -31.77 3.54 -36.49
N ALA A 436 -30.95 4.11 -37.38
CA ALA A 436 -29.74 4.86 -37.00
C ALA A 436 -30.06 6.19 -36.29
N ALA A 437 -31.20 6.80 -36.60
CA ALA A 437 -31.61 8.09 -36.05
C ALA A 437 -32.19 8.02 -34.64
N LEU A 438 -33.00 6.98 -34.35
CA LEU A 438 -33.73 6.88 -33.09
C LEU A 438 -32.84 6.98 -31.82
N PRO A 439 -31.60 6.41 -31.78
CA PRO A 439 -30.69 6.61 -30.66
C PRO A 439 -30.39 8.07 -30.32
N ALA A 440 -30.41 8.99 -31.30
CA ALA A 440 -30.14 10.40 -31.05
C ALA A 440 -31.24 11.04 -30.20
N LEU A 441 -32.49 10.61 -30.39
CA LEU A 441 -33.61 11.02 -29.55
C LEU A 441 -33.52 10.38 -28.17
N ILE A 442 -33.29 9.06 -28.09
CA ILE A 442 -33.16 8.34 -26.81
C ILE A 442 -32.03 8.92 -25.93
N ALA A 443 -30.94 9.39 -26.53
CA ALA A 443 -29.83 10.02 -25.83
C ALA A 443 -30.23 11.22 -24.95
N LEU A 444 -31.35 11.89 -25.25
CA LEU A 444 -31.85 13.00 -24.44
C LEU A 444 -32.37 12.57 -23.06
N ALA A 445 -32.50 11.27 -22.81
CA ALA A 445 -32.85 10.70 -21.52
C ALA A 445 -31.64 10.54 -20.56
N HIS A 446 -30.42 10.87 -21.00
CA HIS A 446 -29.23 10.75 -20.15
C HIS A 446 -29.24 11.75 -18.98
N ASP A 447 -28.94 11.25 -17.78
CA ASP A 447 -28.75 12.10 -16.59
C ASP A 447 -27.50 12.98 -16.67
N ASP A 448 -26.46 12.57 -17.41
CA ASP A 448 -25.26 13.37 -17.68
C ASP A 448 -25.44 14.18 -18.97
N PRO A 449 -25.48 15.53 -18.91
CA PRO A 449 -25.61 16.38 -20.10
C PRO A 449 -24.52 16.15 -21.15
N LEU A 450 -23.29 15.83 -20.73
CA LEU A 450 -22.21 15.51 -21.66
C LEU A 450 -22.47 14.17 -22.36
N GLY A 451 -22.95 13.17 -21.62
CA GLY A 451 -23.38 11.90 -22.17
C GLY A 451 -24.48 12.08 -23.21
N ALA A 452 -25.52 12.88 -22.89
CA ALA A 452 -26.61 13.20 -23.82
C ALA A 452 -26.08 13.85 -25.12
N ALA A 453 -25.21 14.85 -25.00
CA ALA A 453 -24.65 15.56 -26.15
C ALA A 453 -23.80 14.65 -27.04
N VAL A 454 -22.90 13.87 -26.44
CA VAL A 454 -22.00 12.96 -27.19
C VAL A 454 -22.79 11.87 -27.89
N ASP A 455 -23.72 11.23 -27.19
CA ASP A 455 -24.53 10.15 -27.76
C ASP A 455 -25.46 10.66 -28.86
N ALA A 456 -26.09 11.84 -28.67
CA ALA A 456 -26.95 12.45 -29.68
C ALA A 456 -26.18 12.87 -30.93
N VAL A 457 -25.01 13.52 -30.77
CA VAL A 457 -24.15 13.92 -31.89
C VAL A 457 -23.66 12.70 -32.66
N HIS A 458 -23.17 11.66 -31.95
CA HIS A 458 -22.69 10.44 -32.60
C HIS A 458 -23.80 9.73 -33.38
N ALA A 459 -24.99 9.57 -32.80
CA ALA A 459 -26.12 8.94 -33.47
C ALA A 459 -26.64 9.76 -34.66
N ALA A 460 -26.68 11.09 -34.53
CA ALA A 460 -27.08 11.97 -35.63
C ALA A 460 -26.07 11.93 -36.79
N ALA A 461 -24.77 11.87 -36.50
CA ALA A 461 -23.73 11.70 -37.51
C ALA A 461 -23.85 10.34 -38.22
N ASN A 462 -24.18 9.26 -37.51
CA ASN A 462 -24.45 7.95 -38.14
C ASN A 462 -25.70 7.97 -39.04
N THR A 463 -26.68 8.83 -38.75
CA THR A 463 -27.93 8.93 -39.52
C THR A 463 -27.70 9.47 -40.94
N VAL A 464 -26.76 10.39 -41.11
CA VAL A 464 -26.41 10.94 -42.44
C VAL A 464 -25.54 9.98 -43.26
N GLY A 465 -25.07 8.89 -42.66
CA GLY A 465 -24.21 7.88 -43.30
C GLY A 465 -22.76 8.33 -43.47
N GLU A 466 -21.90 7.42 -43.96
CA GLU A 466 -20.47 7.68 -44.16
C GLU A 466 -20.22 8.93 -45.04
N ASP A 467 -20.98 9.09 -46.13
CA ASP A 467 -20.82 10.22 -47.06
C ASP A 467 -21.14 11.57 -46.42
N GLY A 468 -22.10 11.61 -45.48
CA GLY A 468 -22.53 12.85 -44.81
C GLY A 468 -21.89 13.10 -43.45
N TYR A 469 -21.16 12.12 -42.90
CA TYR A 469 -20.68 12.15 -41.51
C TYR A 469 -19.79 13.37 -41.22
N ALA A 470 -18.82 13.64 -42.11
CA ALA A 470 -17.90 14.77 -41.96
C ALA A 470 -18.61 16.13 -42.06
N GLU A 471 -19.56 16.27 -42.99
CA GLU A 471 -20.35 17.50 -43.15
C GLU A 471 -21.21 17.77 -41.91
N PHE A 472 -21.79 16.72 -41.31
CA PHE A 472 -22.56 16.85 -40.08
C PHE A 472 -21.69 17.32 -38.91
N LEU A 473 -20.46 16.80 -38.74
CA LEU A 473 -19.56 17.28 -37.69
C LEU A 473 -19.16 18.75 -37.88
N ILE A 474 -19.00 19.23 -39.12
CA ILE A 474 -18.77 20.65 -39.40
C ILE A 474 -19.98 21.50 -38.93
N GLU A 475 -21.20 21.01 -39.11
CA GLU A 475 -22.40 21.67 -38.60
C GLU A 475 -22.47 21.69 -37.07
N VAL A 476 -21.97 20.66 -36.39
CA VAL A 476 -21.80 20.66 -34.93
C VAL A 476 -20.79 21.73 -34.53
N TRP A 477 -19.64 21.80 -35.21
CA TRP A 477 -18.60 22.79 -34.95
C TRP A 477 -19.11 24.23 -35.01
N LYS A 478 -19.94 24.57 -36.00
CA LYS A 478 -20.57 25.90 -36.13
C LYS A 478 -21.45 26.27 -34.93
N ARG A 479 -21.87 25.30 -34.13
CA ARG A 479 -22.77 25.49 -32.98
C ARG A 479 -22.07 25.44 -31.63
N VAL A 480 -20.86 24.88 -31.61
CA VAL A 480 -20.01 24.84 -30.41
C VAL A 480 -18.87 25.86 -30.47
N ALA A 481 -18.62 26.49 -31.62
CA ALA A 481 -17.77 27.67 -31.72
C ALA A 481 -18.45 28.86 -31.04
#